data_AF-A0A2V9S8R4-F1
#
_entry.id   AF-A0A2V9S8R4-F1
#
_cell.length_a   1.000
_cell.length_b   1.000
_cell.length_c   1.000
_cell.angle_alpha   90.00
_cell.angle_beta   90.00
_cell.angle_gamma   90.00
#
_symmetry.space_group_name_H-M   'P 1'
#
loop_
_entity.id
_entity.type
_entity.pdbx_description
1 polymer ?
#
loop_
_entity_poly.entity_id
_entity_poly.type
_entity_poly.pdbx_seq_one_letter_code
_entity_poly.pdbx_strand_id
1 'polypeptide(L)'
;MACGIPTQKLRRLISPVAGLVVITPACGYVAATDSVLIGVAAGIVPFFACTKLKSWVGYDDALDTFGIHAVGGTLGAFLTGLFATAAVNPNLSLTVGGSLKPATQNGLARIVGHTLWIEQLKAIVIT
;
A
#
# COMPACT_ATOMS: atom_id res chain seq x y z
N MET A 1 -24.50 -5.85 -14.17
CA MET A 1 -25.71 -5.58 -13.34
C MET A 1 -25.88 -6.75 -12.37
N ALA A 2 -25.16 -6.75 -11.25
CA ALA A 2 -25.18 -7.86 -10.31
C ALA A 2 -26.19 -7.60 -9.18
N CYS A 3 -27.25 -8.40 -9.18
CA CYS A 3 -27.98 -8.92 -8.02
C CYS A 3 -28.27 -7.93 -6.87
N GLY A 4 -29.45 -7.29 -6.91
CA GLY A 4 -30.43 -7.02 -5.83
C GLY A 4 -30.04 -6.61 -4.39
N ILE A 5 -28.78 -6.64 -3.99
CA ILE A 5 -28.27 -6.20 -2.70
C ILE A 5 -27.77 -4.77 -2.92
N PRO A 6 -28.13 -3.79 -2.08
CA PRO A 6 -27.54 -2.46 -2.17
C PRO A 6 -26.03 -2.62 -2.09
N THR A 7 -25.29 -2.28 -3.15
CA THR A 7 -23.83 -2.44 -3.28
C THR A 7 -23.06 -1.81 -2.10
N GLN A 8 -23.69 -0.85 -1.44
CA GLN A 8 -23.28 -0.23 -0.17
C GLN A 8 -23.16 -1.22 1.00
N LYS A 9 -24.02 -2.25 1.08
CA LYS A 9 -24.06 -3.23 2.19
C LYS A 9 -22.98 -4.29 2.07
N LEU A 10 -22.68 -4.76 0.84
CA LEU A 10 -21.56 -5.66 0.57
C LEU A 10 -20.20 -4.94 0.74
N ARG A 11 -20.14 -3.65 0.37
CA ARG A 11 -18.94 -2.81 0.55
C ARG A 11 -18.50 -2.62 1.99
N ARG A 12 -19.44 -2.48 2.93
CA ARG A 12 -19.12 -2.37 4.36
C ARG A 12 -18.38 -3.58 4.91
N LEU A 13 -18.56 -4.77 4.31
CA LEU A 13 -17.90 -6.00 4.76
C LEU A 13 -16.48 -6.17 4.17
N ILE A 14 -16.22 -5.62 2.98
CA ILE A 14 -14.90 -5.68 2.31
C ILE A 14 -13.98 -4.52 2.70
N SER A 15 -14.50 -3.42 3.27
CA SER A 15 -13.69 -2.30 3.77
C SER A 15 -12.61 -2.70 4.79
N PRO A 16 -12.87 -3.57 5.78
CA PRO A 16 -11.81 -4.07 6.67
C PRO A 16 -10.71 -4.86 5.93
N VAL A 17 -11.10 -5.66 4.94
CA VAL A 17 -10.16 -6.43 4.10
C VAL A 17 -9.33 -5.50 3.23
N ALA A 18 -9.91 -4.40 2.72
CA ALA A 18 -9.18 -3.38 1.97
C ALA A 18 -8.09 -2.71 2.83
N GLY A 19 -8.35 -2.47 4.12
CA GLY A 19 -7.34 -2.00 5.07
C GLY A 19 -6.16 -2.95 5.20
N LEU A 20 -6.42 -4.26 5.28
CA LEU A 20 -5.39 -5.29 5.36
C LEU A 20 -4.53 -5.35 4.09
N VAL A 21 -5.15 -5.21 2.92
CA VAL A 21 -4.45 -5.21 1.63
C VAL A 21 -3.52 -4.00 1.51
N VAL A 22 -4.00 -2.80 1.84
CA VAL A 22 -3.21 -1.55 1.72
C VAL A 22 -2.05 -1.51 2.71
N ILE A 23 -2.18 -2.08 3.91
CA ILE A 23 -1.08 -2.12 4.89
C ILE A 23 -0.07 -3.24 4.61
N THR A 24 -0.43 -4.24 3.79
CA THR A 24 0.44 -5.39 3.46
C THR A 24 1.83 -4.99 2.96
N PRO A 25 2.00 -4.07 1.99
CA PRO A 25 3.34 -3.66 1.56
C PRO A 25 4.10 -2.81 2.59
N ALA A 26 3.41 -2.25 3.59
CA ALA A 26 4.00 -1.43 4.64
C ALA A 26 4.35 -2.24 5.90
N CYS A 27 3.91 -3.51 5.96
CA CYS A 27 4.03 -4.33 7.15
C CYS A 27 5.51 -4.53 7.52
N GLY A 28 5.86 -4.15 8.76
CA GLY A 28 7.23 -4.24 9.26
C GLY A 28 8.19 -3.16 8.79
N TYR A 29 7.73 -2.07 8.15
CA TYR A 29 8.58 -0.93 7.75
C TYR A 29 8.11 0.44 8.26
N VAL A 30 6.84 0.56 8.64
CA VAL A 30 6.22 1.82 9.09
C VAL A 30 5.92 1.82 10.59
N ALA A 31 5.94 2.98 11.24
CA ALA A 31 5.64 3.10 12.66
C ALA A 31 4.15 2.90 12.94
N ALA A 32 3.80 2.58 14.19
CA ALA A 32 2.40 2.40 14.60
C ALA A 32 1.54 3.66 14.39
N THR A 33 2.13 4.84 14.45
CA THR A 33 1.43 6.09 14.17
C THR A 33 1.11 6.21 12.68
N ASP A 34 2.07 5.90 11.81
CA ASP A 34 1.91 5.99 10.35
C ASP A 34 0.96 4.91 9.82
N SER A 35 0.92 3.73 10.44
CA SER A 35 0.00 2.65 10.03
C SER A 35 -1.48 3.03 10.22
N VAL A 36 -1.80 3.86 11.21
CA VAL A 36 -3.15 4.41 11.40
C VAL A 36 -3.51 5.36 10.27
N LEU A 37 -2.59 6.24 9.85
CA LEU A 37 -2.79 7.13 8.70
C LEU A 37 -3.02 6.35 7.40
N ILE A 38 -2.22 5.30 7.17
CA ILE A 38 -2.37 4.41 6.01
C ILE A 38 -3.72 3.68 6.06
N GLY A 39 -4.16 3.24 7.23
CA GLY A 39 -5.46 2.60 7.43
C GLY A 39 -6.65 3.51 7.11
N VAL A 40 -6.56 4.81 7.44
CA VAL A 40 -7.60 5.80 7.06
C VAL A 40 -7.61 6.02 5.55
N ALA A 41 -6.45 6.17 4.92
CA ALA A 41 -6.34 6.30 3.47
C ALA A 41 -6.88 5.05 2.73
N ALA A 42 -6.66 3.86 3.30
CA ALA A 42 -7.15 2.59 2.80
C ALA A 42 -8.69 2.45 2.84
N GLY A 43 -9.38 3.21 3.70
CA GLY A 43 -10.84 3.27 3.72
C GLY A 43 -11.42 4.14 2.60
N ILE A 44 -10.70 5.17 2.18
CA ILE A 44 -11.21 6.22 1.27
C ILE A 44 -10.86 5.90 -0.18
N VAL A 45 -9.59 5.64 -0.48
CA VAL A 45 -9.08 5.56 -1.86
C VAL A 45 -9.54 4.29 -2.58
N PRO A 46 -9.39 3.07 -2.02
CA PRO A 46 -9.94 1.84 -2.63
C PRO A 46 -11.46 1.90 -2.77
N PHE A 47 -12.16 2.50 -1.80
CA PHE A 47 -13.61 2.67 -1.88
C PHE A 47 -14.02 3.59 -3.04
N PHE A 48 -13.27 4.68 -3.25
CA PHE A 48 -13.47 5.56 -4.40
C PHE A 48 -13.18 4.86 -5.72
N ALA A 49 -12.09 4.08 -5.80
CA ALA A 49 -11.77 3.28 -6.97
C ALA A 49 -12.90 2.30 -7.29
N CYS A 50 -13.37 1.52 -6.33
CA CYS A 50 -14.45 0.57 -6.59
C CYS A 50 -15.76 1.29 -7.01
N THR A 51 -16.05 2.52 -6.56
CA THR A 51 -17.31 3.23 -6.88
C THR A 51 -17.25 3.96 -8.22
N LYS A 52 -16.18 4.72 -8.46
CA LYS A 52 -16.04 5.58 -9.63
C LYS A 52 -15.31 4.92 -10.77
N LEU A 53 -14.23 4.18 -10.49
CA LEU A 53 -13.44 3.53 -11.53
C LEU A 53 -14.25 2.43 -12.23
N LYS A 54 -15.06 1.67 -11.49
CA LYS A 54 -15.97 0.66 -12.06
C LYS A 54 -16.98 1.27 -13.03
N SER A 55 -17.55 2.43 -12.66
CA SER A 55 -18.48 3.18 -13.50
C SER A 55 -17.83 3.79 -14.73
N TRP A 56 -16.55 4.15 -14.67
CA TRP A 56 -15.84 4.80 -15.77
C TRP A 56 -15.20 3.81 -16.74
N VAL A 57 -14.69 2.68 -16.24
CA VAL A 57 -14.00 1.66 -17.03
C VAL A 57 -14.96 0.56 -17.52
N GLY A 58 -16.17 0.48 -16.95
CA GLY A 58 -17.22 -0.44 -17.42
C GLY A 58 -16.96 -1.92 -17.12
N TYR A 59 -15.96 -2.24 -16.30
CA TYR A 59 -15.64 -3.62 -15.91
C TYR A 59 -16.57 -4.10 -14.79
N ASP A 60 -17.23 -5.26 -14.93
CA ASP A 60 -18.11 -5.82 -13.89
C ASP A 60 -17.38 -6.89 -13.06
N ASP A 61 -16.55 -6.43 -12.11
CA ASP A 61 -15.89 -7.29 -11.13
C ASP A 61 -16.87 -7.76 -10.05
N ALA A 62 -16.99 -9.08 -9.86
CA ALA A 62 -17.93 -9.71 -8.95
C ALA A 62 -17.68 -9.37 -7.47
N LEU A 63 -16.42 -9.11 -7.08
CA LEU A 63 -16.01 -8.89 -5.69
C LEU A 63 -15.31 -7.53 -5.47
N ASP A 64 -15.27 -6.68 -6.51
CA ASP A 64 -14.47 -5.44 -6.50
C ASP A 64 -12.97 -5.70 -6.14
N THR A 65 -12.45 -6.90 -6.43
CA THR A 65 -11.07 -7.31 -6.11
C THR A 65 -10.04 -6.46 -6.83
N PHE A 66 -10.32 -6.03 -8.06
CA PHE A 66 -9.41 -5.17 -8.82
C PHE A 66 -9.22 -3.80 -8.13
N GLY A 67 -10.30 -3.16 -7.70
CA GLY A 67 -10.22 -1.87 -7.03
C GLY A 67 -9.59 -1.95 -5.64
N ILE A 68 -9.75 -3.07 -4.93
CA ILE A 68 -9.15 -3.26 -3.60
C ILE A 68 -7.69 -3.74 -3.68
N HIS A 69 -7.37 -4.69 -4.55
CA HIS A 69 -6.03 -5.30 -4.64
C HIS A 69 -5.09 -4.54 -5.56
N ALA A 70 -5.52 -4.17 -6.78
CA ALA A 70 -4.63 -3.44 -7.68
C ALA A 70 -4.45 -2.00 -7.18
N VAL A 71 -5.53 -1.23 -7.05
CA VAL A 71 -5.42 0.17 -6.62
C VAL A 71 -5.00 0.29 -5.15
N GLY A 72 -5.53 -0.56 -4.26
CA GLY A 72 -5.13 -0.55 -2.86
C GLY A 72 -3.70 -1.05 -2.64
N GLY A 73 -3.26 -2.09 -3.36
CA GLY A 73 -1.87 -2.57 -3.30
C GLY A 73 -0.87 -1.53 -3.81
N THR A 74 -1.17 -0.87 -4.93
CA THR A 74 -0.35 0.22 -5.47
C THR A 74 -0.27 1.41 -4.51
N LEU A 75 -1.40 1.81 -3.92
CA LEU A 75 -1.43 2.87 -2.91
C LEU A 75 -0.58 2.50 -1.68
N GLY A 76 -0.72 1.26 -1.20
CA GLY A 76 0.06 0.75 -0.09
C GLY A 76 1.56 0.79 -0.37
N ALA A 77 1.99 0.30 -1.55
CA ALA A 77 3.39 0.29 -1.95
C ALA A 77 3.97 1.71 -2.07
N PHE A 78 3.18 2.66 -2.58
CA PHE A 78 3.56 4.07 -2.63
C PHE A 78 3.73 4.68 -1.24
N LEU A 79 2.76 4.44 -0.33
CA LEU A 79 2.81 4.94 1.04
C LEU A 79 3.95 4.30 1.84
N THR A 80 4.28 3.02 1.62
CA THR A 80 5.48 2.40 2.17
C THR A 80 6.74 3.16 1.76
N GLY A 81 6.86 3.55 0.49
CA GLY A 81 7.99 4.34 0.01
C GLY A 81 8.13 5.72 0.68
N LEU A 82 7.05 6.27 1.23
CA LEU A 82 7.05 7.55 1.93
C LEU A 82 7.32 7.41 3.44
N PHE A 83 6.75 6.38 4.08
CA PHE A 83 6.78 6.23 5.55
C PHE A 83 7.75 5.16 6.05
N ALA A 84 8.45 4.44 5.18
CA ALA A 84 9.43 3.44 5.59
C ALA A 84 10.60 4.08 6.38
N THR A 85 10.83 3.57 7.59
CA THR A 85 11.87 4.10 8.48
C THR A 85 12.79 3.00 9.03
N ALA A 86 14.09 3.30 9.08
CA ALA A 86 15.10 2.43 9.66
C ALA A 86 14.97 2.28 11.19
N ALA A 87 14.21 3.17 11.84
CA ALA A 87 13.91 3.08 13.27
C ALA A 87 12.97 1.90 13.61
N VAL A 88 12.10 1.52 12.67
CA VAL A 88 11.17 0.38 12.82
C VAL A 88 11.81 -0.90 12.33
N ASN A 89 12.57 -0.83 11.23
CA ASN A 89 13.22 -2.00 10.65
C ASN A 89 14.72 -1.76 10.46
N PRO A 90 15.59 -2.41 11.26
CA PRO A 90 17.03 -2.23 11.18
C PRO A 90 17.64 -2.74 9.86
N ASN A 91 16.87 -3.46 9.03
CA ASN A 91 17.31 -3.85 7.69
C ASN A 91 17.37 -2.69 6.70
N LEU A 92 16.79 -1.52 7.03
CA LEU A 92 16.88 -0.29 6.24
C LEU A 92 18.04 0.62 6.69
N SER A 93 18.74 0.27 7.78
CA SER A 93 19.84 1.08 8.33
C SER A 93 21.17 0.82 7.61
N LEU A 94 21.93 1.91 7.40
CA LEU A 94 23.28 1.90 6.83
C LEU A 94 24.31 1.19 7.73
N THR A 95 24.09 1.15 9.05
CA THR A 95 24.99 0.51 10.02
C THR A 95 24.22 0.11 11.28
N VAL A 96 24.28 -1.16 11.67
CA VAL A 96 23.87 -1.64 12.99
C VAL A 96 25.03 -2.45 13.55
N GLY A 97 25.70 -1.95 14.59
CA GLY A 97 26.75 -2.69 15.30
C GLY A 97 28.07 -2.87 14.53
N GLY A 98 28.44 -1.95 13.62
CA GLY A 98 29.75 -1.96 12.96
C GLY A 98 29.93 -2.93 11.80
N SER A 99 28.92 -3.74 11.45
CA SER A 99 28.90 -4.60 10.26
C SER A 99 27.97 -4.07 9.17
N LEU A 100 28.45 -4.10 7.92
CA LEU A 100 27.69 -3.72 6.73
C LEU A 100 26.53 -4.70 6.52
N LYS A 101 25.30 -4.24 6.73
CA LYS A 101 24.08 -4.98 6.36
C LYS A 101 23.89 -4.97 4.83
N PRO A 102 23.08 -5.88 4.28
CA PRO A 102 22.81 -5.95 2.84
C PRO A 102 22.28 -4.64 2.22
N ALA A 103 21.66 -3.74 3.00
CA ALA A 103 21.23 -2.43 2.49
C ALA A 103 22.37 -1.53 1.98
N THR A 104 23.61 -1.73 2.44
CA THR A 104 24.80 -1.03 1.91
C THR A 104 25.34 -1.72 0.66
N GLN A 105 25.20 -3.06 0.55
CA GLN A 105 25.57 -3.80 -0.66
C GLN A 105 24.64 -3.47 -1.84
N ASN A 106 23.38 -3.15 -1.56
CA ASN A 106 22.34 -2.87 -2.56
C ASN A 106 22.13 -1.36 -2.80
N GLY A 107 22.84 -0.48 -2.08
CA GLY A 107 22.66 0.98 -2.13
C GLY A 107 21.35 1.51 -1.52
N LEU A 108 20.50 0.63 -0.99
CA LEU A 108 19.16 0.92 -0.50
C LEU A 108 19.17 1.86 0.72
N ALA A 109 20.20 1.78 1.56
CA ALA A 109 20.36 2.63 2.75
C ALA A 109 20.56 4.12 2.42
N ARG A 110 20.98 4.48 1.19
CA ARG A 110 21.10 5.87 0.74
C ARG A 110 19.76 6.45 0.24
N ILE A 111 18.82 5.58 -0.09
CA ILE A 111 17.55 5.91 -0.75
C ILE A 111 16.41 5.99 0.29
N VAL A 112 16.51 5.23 1.38
CA VAL A 112 15.61 5.29 2.53
C VAL A 112 15.62 6.70 3.14
N GLY A 113 14.48 7.39 3.12
CA GLY A 113 14.31 8.73 3.69
C GLY A 113 14.48 9.91 2.72
N HIS A 114 14.99 9.71 1.49
CA HIS A 114 15.15 10.79 0.50
C HIS A 114 14.40 10.53 -0.81
N THR A 115 14.57 9.36 -1.44
CA THR A 115 14.01 9.07 -2.78
C THR A 115 13.34 7.69 -2.90
N LEU A 116 13.09 7.01 -1.78
CA LEU A 116 12.48 5.67 -1.75
C LEU A 116 11.15 5.59 -2.51
N TRP A 117 10.33 6.64 -2.44
CA TRP A 117 9.07 6.73 -3.17
C TRP A 117 9.24 6.72 -4.70
N ILE A 118 10.36 7.21 -5.23
CA ILE A 118 10.66 7.19 -6.68
C ILE A 118 11.00 5.78 -7.13
N GLU A 119 11.77 5.05 -6.32
CA GLU A 119 12.13 3.66 -6.61
C GLU A 119 10.92 2.73 -6.46
N GLN A 120 10.06 2.98 -5.46
CA GLN A 120 8.76 2.30 -5.36
C GLN A 120 7.87 2.62 -6.57
N LEU A 121 7.85 3.86 -7.04
CA LEU A 121 7.08 4.24 -8.23
C LEU A 121 7.62 3.55 -9.50
N LYS A 122 8.94 3.46 -9.67
CA LYS A 122 9.55 2.69 -10.77
C LYS A 122 9.22 1.21 -10.68
N ALA A 123 9.24 0.63 -9.49
CA ALA A 123 8.86 -0.77 -9.27
C ALA A 123 7.39 -1.00 -9.63
N ILE A 124 6.48 -0.15 -9.14
CA ILE A 124 5.04 -0.19 -9.43
C ILE A 124 4.75 -0.06 -10.94
N VAL A 125 5.53 0.75 -11.67
CA VAL A 125 5.33 0.95 -13.11
C VAL A 125 5.80 -0.25 -13.95
N ILE A 126 6.78 -1.02 -13.46
CA ILE A 126 7.34 -2.19 -14.16
C ILE A 126 6.51 -3.46 -13.90
N THR A 127 5.76 -3.51 -12.79
CA THR A 127 4.91 -4.65 -12.37
C THR A 127 3.46 -4.49 -12.77
#